data_AF-A0A2W7QAQ5-F1
#
_entry.id   AF-A0A2W7QAQ5-F1
#
_cell.length_a   1.000
_cell.length_b   1.000
_cell.length_c   1.000
_cell.angle_alpha   90.00
_cell.angle_beta   90.00
_cell.angle_gamma   90.00
#
_symmetry.space_group_name_H-M   'P 1'
#
loop_
_entity.id
_entity.type
_entity.pdbx_description
1 polymer ?
#
loop_
_entity_poly.entity_id
_entity_poly.type
_entity_poly.pdbx_seq_one_letter_code
_entity_poly.pdbx_strand_id
1 'polypeptide(L)'
;MHAVLTVVAAREPVAYDVLAARTEQSYATTSTMAGVLSDGRGKRAGLKLLRRISGAGRKQKKLEASRTGLAVARLFAKTEIEQARTENTGTVDEKHVLSDQLYNRVLPSLRLALEAAPDIQLSTFCVLLYVCQHEAKFGYDGEHSSIIAAKLGLSNLSRSLDRLAEGYADYPGYGFLELHKKSTDRRVTLPGLSDAGARLMSDIAARLREKPPGVVQKPKPASLESARAPEDIRDFDDDDFDNINWQ
;
A
#
# COMPACT_ATOMS: atom_id res chain seq x y z
N MET A 1 7.45 -3.29 -6.78
CA MET A 1 6.16 -2.89 -7.40
C MET A 1 6.19 -1.46 -7.93
N HIS A 2 6.62 -0.47 -7.15
CA HIS A 2 6.74 0.94 -7.57
C HIS A 2 7.28 1.09 -9.01
N ALA A 3 8.48 0.57 -9.30
CA ALA A 3 9.09 0.67 -10.63
C ALA A 3 8.25 0.07 -11.78
N VAL A 4 7.48 -1.00 -11.53
CA VAL A 4 6.60 -1.58 -12.57
C VAL A 4 5.46 -0.62 -12.88
N LEU A 5 4.82 -0.07 -11.85
CA LEU A 5 3.74 0.90 -12.00
C LEU A 5 4.24 2.19 -12.67
N THR A 6 5.44 2.68 -12.31
CA THR A 6 6.06 3.84 -12.95
C THR A 6 6.31 3.63 -14.44
N VAL A 7 6.77 2.45 -14.86
CA VAL A 7 6.96 2.14 -16.28
C VAL A 7 5.63 2.02 -17.02
N VAL A 8 4.60 1.43 -16.40
CA VAL A 8 3.26 1.35 -17.02
C VAL A 8 2.64 2.74 -17.17
N ALA A 9 2.74 3.59 -16.15
CA ALA A 9 2.22 4.95 -16.15
C ALA A 9 2.92 5.86 -17.17
N ALA A 10 4.14 5.53 -17.60
CA ALA A 10 4.86 6.34 -18.58
C ALA A 10 4.30 6.23 -20.01
N ARG A 11 3.52 5.18 -20.32
CA ARG A 11 2.97 4.85 -21.67
C ARG A 11 4.01 4.61 -22.77
N GLU A 12 5.27 4.92 -22.52
CA GLU A 12 6.41 4.73 -23.41
C GLU A 12 7.57 4.03 -22.71
N PRO A 13 8.54 3.45 -23.46
CA PRO A 13 9.70 2.81 -22.84
C PRO A 13 10.58 3.79 -22.05
N VAL A 14 10.82 3.47 -20.77
CA VAL A 14 11.52 4.33 -19.80
C VAL A 14 12.99 3.95 -19.70
N ALA A 15 13.89 4.92 -19.82
CA ALA A 15 15.32 4.70 -19.60
C ALA A 15 15.64 4.48 -18.11
N TYR A 16 16.75 3.80 -17.82
CA TYR A 16 17.09 3.40 -16.44
C TYR A 16 17.37 4.60 -15.52
N ASP A 17 18.01 5.64 -16.03
CA ASP A 17 18.26 6.91 -15.36
C ASP A 17 16.95 7.66 -15.06
N VAL A 18 16.02 7.70 -16.01
CA VAL A 18 14.69 8.29 -15.82
C VAL A 18 13.90 7.51 -14.76
N LEU A 19 13.94 6.17 -14.81
CA LEU A 19 13.29 5.34 -13.80
C LEU A 19 13.91 5.56 -12.42
N ALA A 20 15.24 5.60 -12.34
CA ALA A 20 15.98 5.84 -11.11
C ALA A 20 15.55 7.16 -10.45
N ALA A 21 15.49 8.25 -11.23
CA ALA A 21 15.01 9.55 -10.77
C ALA A 21 13.55 9.49 -10.28
N ARG A 22 12.65 8.87 -11.06
CA ARG A 22 11.22 8.78 -10.71
C ARG A 22 10.93 7.91 -9.48
N THR A 23 11.78 6.92 -9.21
CA THR A 23 11.67 6.04 -8.05
C THR A 23 12.56 6.45 -6.88
N GLU A 24 13.30 7.55 -7.00
CA GLU A 24 14.26 8.07 -6.01
C GLU A 24 15.30 7.02 -5.57
N GLN A 25 15.84 6.31 -6.56
CA GLN A 25 16.83 5.25 -6.37
C GLN A 25 18.12 5.54 -7.12
N SER A 26 19.21 4.92 -6.68
CA SER A 26 20.46 4.95 -7.46
C SER A 26 20.32 4.17 -8.77
N TYR A 27 21.06 4.58 -9.80
CA TYR A 27 21.13 3.85 -11.07
C TYR A 27 21.53 2.37 -10.88
N ALA A 28 22.45 2.08 -9.95
CA ALA A 28 22.90 0.73 -9.66
C ALA A 28 21.77 -0.14 -9.08
N THR A 29 20.98 0.42 -8.17
CA THR A 29 19.78 -0.22 -7.60
C THR A 29 18.75 -0.46 -8.69
N THR A 30 18.45 0.56 -9.50
CA THR A 30 17.48 0.46 -10.60
C THR A 30 17.90 -0.58 -11.64
N SER A 31 19.18 -0.64 -12.01
CA SER A 31 19.72 -1.65 -12.92
C SER A 31 19.57 -3.07 -12.37
N THR A 32 19.78 -3.25 -11.07
CA THR A 32 19.60 -4.53 -10.39
C THR A 32 18.14 -4.94 -10.37
N MET A 33 17.26 -4.03 -9.99
CA MET A 33 15.82 -4.21 -9.96
C MET A 33 15.26 -4.51 -11.36
N ALA A 34 15.70 -3.78 -12.39
CA ALA A 34 15.33 -4.01 -13.78
C ALA A 34 15.76 -5.41 -14.28
N GLY A 35 16.89 -5.91 -13.78
CA GLY A 35 17.30 -7.31 -13.91
C GLY A 35 16.22 -8.27 -13.45
N VAL A 36 15.88 -8.16 -12.17
CA VAL A 36 14.95 -9.06 -11.47
C VAL A 36 13.51 -8.94 -12.00
N LEU A 37 13.03 -7.73 -12.31
CA LEU A 37 11.68 -7.49 -12.81
C LEU A 37 11.49 -7.95 -14.27
N SER A 38 12.57 -8.19 -15.01
CA SER A 38 12.53 -8.66 -16.40
C SER A 38 12.81 -10.15 -16.53
N ASP A 39 13.94 -10.52 -17.12
CA ASP A 39 14.33 -11.89 -17.47
C ASP A 39 15.25 -12.54 -16.42
N GLY A 40 15.74 -11.77 -15.44
CA GLY A 40 16.58 -12.24 -14.34
C GLY A 40 17.91 -11.51 -14.24
N ARG A 41 18.66 -11.83 -13.19
CA ARG A 41 20.02 -11.32 -12.95
C ARG A 41 20.85 -12.36 -12.21
N GLY A 42 21.99 -12.73 -12.79
CA GLY A 42 22.85 -13.81 -12.25
C GLY A 42 22.08 -15.11 -12.15
N LYS A 43 22.02 -15.71 -10.95
CA LYS A 43 21.29 -16.97 -10.68
C LYS A 43 19.79 -16.76 -10.40
N ARG A 44 19.31 -15.52 -10.26
CA ARG A 44 17.90 -15.23 -9.94
C ARG A 44 17.07 -15.15 -11.22
N ALA A 45 16.05 -16.00 -11.33
CA ALA A 45 15.06 -15.94 -12.40
C ALA A 45 14.30 -14.61 -12.37
N GLY A 46 13.96 -14.09 -13.55
CA GLY A 46 13.19 -12.86 -13.69
C GLY A 46 11.70 -13.05 -13.47
N LEU A 47 11.04 -12.02 -12.98
CA LEU A 47 9.58 -12.00 -12.72
C LEU A 47 8.74 -11.73 -13.98
N LYS A 48 9.38 -11.42 -15.12
CA LYS A 48 8.73 -11.15 -16.41
C LYS A 48 7.66 -10.05 -16.36
N LEU A 49 7.79 -9.08 -15.46
CA LEU A 49 6.88 -7.94 -15.33
C LEU A 49 7.27 -6.79 -16.28
N LEU A 50 8.57 -6.66 -16.56
CA LEU A 50 9.11 -5.66 -17.49
C LEU A 50 9.89 -6.35 -18.61
N ARG A 51 10.04 -5.68 -19.76
CA ARG A 51 10.92 -6.10 -20.85
C ARG A 51 12.02 -5.08 -21.04
N ARG A 52 13.24 -5.54 -21.23
CA ARG A 52 14.38 -4.69 -21.57
C ARG A 52 14.51 -4.56 -23.08
N ILE A 53 14.57 -3.33 -23.57
CA ILE A 53 14.79 -3.03 -24.98
C ILE A 53 16.01 -2.13 -25.16
N SER A 54 16.53 -2.08 -26.37
CA SER A 54 17.63 -1.18 -26.73
C SER A 54 17.15 0.27 -26.76
N GLY A 55 17.96 1.19 -26.20
CA GLY A 55 17.74 2.63 -26.27
C GLY A 55 18.35 3.26 -27.53
N ALA A 56 18.60 4.58 -27.50
CA ALA A 56 19.15 5.33 -28.64
C ALA A 56 20.60 4.94 -29.01
N GLY A 57 21.30 4.21 -28.12
CA GLY A 57 22.60 3.61 -28.40
C GLY A 57 22.74 2.20 -27.83
N ARG A 58 23.72 1.42 -28.31
CA ARG A 58 23.96 0.02 -27.88
C ARG A 58 24.07 -0.17 -26.36
N LYS A 59 24.59 0.85 -25.65
CA LYS A 59 24.79 0.85 -24.19
C LYS A 59 23.57 1.33 -23.39
N GLN A 60 22.63 2.02 -24.03
CA GLN A 60 21.42 2.49 -23.35
C GLN A 60 20.36 1.39 -23.34
N LYS A 61 19.76 1.15 -22.17
CA LYS A 61 18.66 0.20 -21.99
C LYS A 61 17.42 0.96 -21.55
N LYS A 62 16.29 0.58 -22.14
CA LYS A 62 14.97 1.07 -21.75
C LYS A 62 14.12 -0.11 -21.25
N LEU A 63 13.10 0.22 -20.47
CA LEU A 63 12.14 -0.71 -19.91
C LEU A 63 10.77 -0.40 -20.46
N GLU A 64 10.09 -1.41 -20.94
CA GLU A 64 8.68 -1.36 -21.28
C GLU A 64 7.92 -2.39 -20.43
N ALA A 65 6.62 -2.16 -20.23
CA ALA A 65 5.79 -3.13 -19.53
C ALA A 65 5.65 -4.43 -20.36
N SER A 66 5.69 -5.58 -19.69
CA SER A 66 5.28 -6.85 -20.30
C SER A 66 3.75 -6.98 -20.25
N ARG A 67 3.20 -8.01 -20.90
CA ARG A 67 1.78 -8.36 -20.75
C ARG A 67 1.43 -8.64 -19.28
N THR A 68 2.29 -9.32 -18.55
CA THR A 68 2.12 -9.62 -17.12
C THR A 68 2.20 -8.36 -16.27
N GLY A 69 3.17 -7.48 -16.54
CA GLY A 69 3.28 -6.19 -15.83
C GLY A 69 2.05 -5.30 -16.03
N LEU A 70 1.52 -5.25 -17.26
CA LEU A 70 0.27 -4.55 -17.56
C LEU A 70 -0.93 -5.18 -16.84
N ALA A 71 -1.03 -6.51 -16.81
CA ALA A 71 -2.11 -7.20 -16.12
C ALA A 71 -2.10 -6.90 -14.61
N VAL A 72 -0.92 -6.87 -13.99
CA VAL A 72 -0.77 -6.50 -12.58
C VAL A 72 -1.14 -5.03 -12.36
N ALA A 73 -0.66 -4.12 -13.21
CA ALA A 73 -0.95 -2.70 -13.06
C ALA A 73 -2.45 -2.38 -13.22
N ARG A 74 -3.16 -3.11 -14.09
CA ARG A 74 -4.63 -3.01 -14.25
C ARG A 74 -5.42 -3.30 -12.98
N LEU A 75 -4.87 -4.06 -12.04
CA LEU A 75 -5.52 -4.31 -10.74
C LEU A 75 -5.70 -3.01 -9.93
N PHE A 76 -4.88 -1.99 -10.19
CA PHE A 76 -4.92 -0.70 -9.50
C PHE A 76 -5.82 0.36 -10.15
N ALA A 77 -6.41 0.05 -11.30
CA ALA A 77 -7.33 0.94 -12.02
C ALA A 77 -8.60 0.21 -12.48
N LYS A 78 -8.90 -0.94 -11.86
CA LYS A 78 -9.98 -1.82 -12.31
C LYS A 78 -11.33 -1.10 -12.26
N THR A 79 -11.62 -0.45 -11.13
CA THR A 79 -12.88 0.26 -10.91
C THR A 79 -13.05 1.42 -11.89
N GLU A 80 -12.00 2.19 -12.12
CA GLU A 80 -12.03 3.35 -13.04
C GLU A 80 -12.18 2.91 -14.49
N ILE A 81 -11.53 1.81 -14.88
CA ILE A 81 -11.71 1.22 -16.22
C ILE A 81 -13.14 0.70 -16.39
N GLU A 82 -13.73 0.09 -15.36
CA GLU A 82 -15.13 -0.38 -15.39
C GLU A 82 -16.11 0.79 -15.48
N GLN A 83 -15.94 1.83 -14.66
CA GLN A 83 -16.75 3.05 -14.69
C GLN A 83 -16.69 3.74 -16.06
N ALA A 84 -15.49 3.94 -16.60
CA ALA A 84 -15.32 4.57 -17.92
C ALA A 84 -16.03 3.79 -19.04
N ARG A 85 -16.16 2.46 -18.92
CA ARG A 85 -16.90 1.61 -19.87
C ARG A 85 -18.42 1.72 -19.70
N THR A 86 -18.90 1.95 -18.49
CA THR A 86 -20.34 2.13 -18.22
C THR A 86 -20.83 3.51 -18.63
N GLU A 87 -20.00 4.55 -18.48
CA GLU A 87 -20.36 5.94 -18.73
C GLU A 87 -20.22 6.36 -20.20
N ASN A 88 -19.35 5.70 -20.97
CA ASN A 88 -19.11 6.05 -22.37
C ASN A 88 -19.81 5.11 -23.37
N THR A 89 -20.53 5.68 -24.33
CA THR A 89 -21.09 4.94 -25.49
C THR A 89 -20.05 4.66 -26.59
N GLY A 90 -18.82 5.17 -26.45
CA GLY A 90 -17.70 5.01 -27.38
C GLY A 90 -16.60 4.03 -26.91
N THR A 91 -15.53 3.90 -27.70
CA THR A 91 -14.37 3.08 -27.33
C THR A 91 -13.54 3.76 -26.24
N VAL A 92 -13.46 3.15 -25.06
CA VAL A 92 -12.63 3.63 -23.94
C VAL A 92 -11.14 3.39 -24.23
N ASP A 93 -10.32 4.43 -24.19
CA ASP A 93 -8.85 4.28 -24.18
C ASP A 93 -8.39 3.83 -22.78
N GLU A 94 -8.48 2.53 -22.53
CA GLU A 94 -8.05 1.92 -21.26
C GLU A 94 -6.61 2.26 -20.89
N LYS A 95 -5.72 2.44 -21.88
CA LYS A 95 -4.31 2.75 -21.62
C LYS A 95 -4.18 4.15 -21.03
N HIS A 96 -4.99 5.09 -21.53
CA HIS A 96 -5.04 6.43 -20.98
C HIS A 96 -5.60 6.42 -19.56
N VAL A 97 -6.75 5.77 -19.33
CA VAL A 97 -7.36 5.65 -18.00
C VAL A 97 -6.41 5.02 -16.99
N LEU A 98 -5.77 3.90 -17.36
CA LEU A 98 -4.78 3.23 -16.52
C LEU A 98 -3.60 4.14 -16.20
N SER A 99 -3.05 4.81 -17.23
CA SER A 99 -1.91 5.71 -17.05
C SER A 99 -2.24 6.86 -16.11
N ASP A 100 -3.41 7.46 -16.30
CA ASP A 100 -3.87 8.61 -15.51
C ASP A 100 -4.07 8.22 -14.04
N GLN A 101 -4.80 7.14 -13.79
CA GLN A 101 -5.02 6.60 -12.46
C GLN A 101 -3.71 6.26 -11.74
N LEU A 102 -2.76 5.63 -12.45
CA LEU A 102 -1.47 5.30 -11.86
C LEU A 102 -0.65 6.55 -11.54
N TYR A 103 -0.59 7.51 -12.46
CA TYR A 103 0.26 8.69 -12.31
C TYR A 103 -0.29 9.69 -11.30
N ASN A 104 -1.59 9.97 -11.34
CA ASN A 104 -2.20 11.01 -10.52
C ASN A 104 -2.58 10.53 -9.12
N ARG A 105 -2.90 9.23 -8.97
CA ARG A 105 -3.45 8.70 -7.70
C ARG A 105 -2.59 7.64 -7.06
N VAL A 106 -2.32 6.53 -7.75
CA VAL A 106 -1.69 5.34 -7.14
C VAL A 106 -0.22 5.60 -6.78
N LEU A 107 0.58 6.12 -7.71
CA LEU A 107 2.01 6.37 -7.49
C LEU A 107 2.25 7.43 -6.39
N PRO A 108 1.57 8.58 -6.38
CA PRO A 108 1.69 9.54 -5.28
C PRO A 108 1.28 8.96 -3.93
N SER A 109 0.23 8.14 -3.89
CA SER A 109 -0.22 7.53 -2.63
C SER A 109 0.76 6.46 -2.12
N LEU A 110 1.36 5.68 -3.03
CA LEU A 110 2.42 4.74 -2.69
C LEU A 110 3.68 5.47 -2.19
N ARG A 111 3.97 6.66 -2.73
CA ARG A 111 5.10 7.49 -2.29
C ARG A 111 4.95 7.90 -0.83
N LEU A 112 3.77 8.30 -0.37
CA LEU A 112 3.53 8.60 1.05
C LEU A 112 3.89 7.42 1.96
N ALA A 113 3.50 6.20 1.57
CA ALA A 113 3.86 4.99 2.31
C ALA A 113 5.37 4.73 2.33
N LEU A 114 6.06 4.96 1.20
CA LEU A 114 7.50 4.76 1.08
C LEU A 114 8.33 5.87 1.73
N GLU A 115 7.79 7.09 1.87
CA GLU A 115 8.44 8.16 2.63
C GLU A 115 8.36 7.86 4.13
N ALA A 116 7.21 7.39 4.61
CA ALA A 116 7.02 7.01 6.01
C ALA A 116 7.75 5.70 6.37
N ALA A 117 7.86 4.76 5.43
CA ALA A 117 8.55 3.47 5.63
C ALA A 117 9.30 3.02 4.36
N PRO A 118 10.53 3.50 4.13
CA PRO A 118 11.29 3.29 2.88
C PRO A 118 11.58 1.83 2.52
N ASP A 119 11.72 0.97 3.53
CA ASP A 119 12.04 -0.45 3.39
C ASP A 119 10.84 -1.36 3.66
N ILE A 120 9.61 -0.82 3.70
CA ILE A 120 8.42 -1.63 3.91
C ILE A 120 8.23 -2.65 2.79
N GLN A 121 8.06 -3.91 3.19
CA GLN A 121 7.73 -4.98 2.26
C GLN A 121 6.26 -4.91 1.90
N LEU A 122 5.92 -5.26 0.65
CA LEU A 122 4.53 -5.26 0.19
C LEU A 122 3.62 -6.10 1.08
N SER A 123 4.08 -7.28 1.53
CA SER A 123 3.32 -8.13 2.45
C SER A 123 3.03 -7.43 3.78
N THR A 124 4.01 -6.70 4.32
CA THR A 124 3.87 -5.93 5.56
C THR A 124 2.91 -4.75 5.36
N PHE A 125 3.00 -4.04 4.22
CA PHE A 125 2.05 -2.99 3.90
C PHE A 125 0.63 -3.52 3.71
N CYS A 126 0.45 -4.69 3.09
CA CYS A 126 -0.86 -5.34 2.99
C CYS A 126 -1.45 -5.70 4.36
N VAL A 127 -0.62 -6.09 5.33
CA VAL A 127 -1.08 -6.31 6.72
C VAL A 127 -1.60 -5.00 7.31
N LEU A 128 -0.89 -3.88 7.13
CA LEU A 128 -1.35 -2.58 7.61
C LEU A 128 -2.69 -2.17 7.00
N LEU A 129 -2.83 -2.30 5.67
CA LEU A 129 -4.09 -2.02 4.97
C LEU A 129 -5.24 -2.91 5.47
N TYR A 130 -4.96 -4.20 5.71
CA TYR A 130 -5.97 -5.14 6.19
C TYR A 130 -6.43 -4.83 7.61
N VAL A 131 -5.49 -4.49 8.51
CA VAL A 131 -5.83 -4.04 9.86
C VAL A 131 -6.65 -2.75 9.82
N CYS A 132 -6.26 -1.77 8.99
CA CYS A 132 -7.01 -0.53 8.81
C CYS A 132 -8.44 -0.77 8.30
N GLN A 133 -8.61 -1.61 7.27
CA GLN A 133 -9.93 -1.93 6.71
C GLN A 133 -10.86 -2.66 7.70
N HIS A 134 -10.28 -3.36 8.67
CA HIS A 134 -10.99 -4.21 9.63
C HIS A 134 -10.71 -3.79 11.07
N GLU A 135 -10.47 -2.50 11.30
CA GLU A 135 -10.06 -1.98 12.61
C GLU A 135 -11.04 -2.38 13.70
N ALA A 136 -12.35 -2.27 13.45
CA ALA A 136 -13.36 -2.68 14.42
C ALA A 136 -13.32 -4.19 14.77
N LYS A 137 -12.86 -5.06 13.86
CA LYS A 137 -12.75 -6.50 14.18
C LYS A 137 -11.54 -6.81 15.05
N PHE A 138 -10.42 -6.14 14.80
CA PHE A 138 -9.17 -6.42 15.50
C PHE A 138 -8.97 -5.58 16.75
N GLY A 139 -9.26 -4.28 16.66
CA GLY A 139 -9.19 -3.33 17.75
C GLY A 139 -10.35 -3.43 18.73
N TYR A 140 -11.55 -3.79 18.26
CA TYR A 140 -12.77 -3.82 19.10
C TYR A 140 -13.26 -5.24 19.43
N ASP A 141 -13.60 -6.08 18.44
CA ASP A 141 -14.06 -7.47 18.72
C ASP A 141 -12.95 -8.38 19.28
N GLY A 142 -11.70 -7.95 19.13
CA GLY A 142 -10.53 -8.72 19.52
C GLY A 142 -10.43 -10.04 18.78
N GLU A 143 -10.74 -10.04 17.47
CA GLU A 143 -10.51 -11.17 16.58
C GLU A 143 -9.04 -11.58 16.58
N HIS A 144 -8.78 -12.87 16.44
CA HIS A 144 -7.42 -13.39 16.50
C HIS A 144 -6.63 -12.97 15.25
N SER A 145 -5.46 -12.38 15.44
CA SER A 145 -4.60 -11.91 14.35
C SER A 145 -4.22 -12.99 13.33
N SER A 146 -4.25 -14.29 13.69
CA SER A 146 -4.05 -15.40 12.74
C SER A 146 -5.03 -15.38 11.54
N ILE A 147 -6.21 -14.76 11.67
CA ILE A 147 -7.16 -14.58 10.56
C ILE A 147 -6.53 -13.74 9.46
N ILE A 148 -5.72 -12.73 9.81
CA ILE A 148 -4.98 -11.88 8.87
C ILE A 148 -4.05 -12.75 8.01
N ALA A 149 -3.29 -13.64 8.65
CA ALA A 149 -2.36 -14.54 7.96
C ALA A 149 -3.08 -15.43 6.94
N ALA A 150 -4.21 -16.03 7.33
CA ALA A 150 -5.02 -16.88 6.46
C ALA A 150 -5.61 -16.09 5.28
N LYS A 151 -6.15 -14.90 5.52
CA LYS A 151 -6.78 -14.06 4.49
C LYS A 151 -5.79 -13.49 3.49
N LEU A 152 -4.59 -13.13 3.94
CA LEU A 152 -3.52 -12.60 3.09
C LEU A 152 -2.59 -13.68 2.53
N GLY A 153 -2.77 -14.95 2.91
CA GLY A 153 -1.91 -16.06 2.49
C GLY A 153 -0.47 -15.91 2.98
N LEU A 154 -0.26 -15.34 4.17
CA LEU A 154 1.06 -15.05 4.73
C LEU A 154 1.52 -16.16 5.68
N SER A 155 2.76 -16.59 5.54
CA SER A 155 3.37 -17.59 6.43
C SER A 155 4.04 -16.99 7.68
N ASN A 156 4.32 -15.68 7.69
CA ASN A 156 5.04 -15.01 8.78
C ASN A 156 4.40 -13.66 9.13
N LEU A 157 3.24 -13.73 9.78
CA LEU A 157 2.50 -12.55 10.22
C LEU A 157 3.19 -11.83 11.39
N SER A 158 3.73 -12.56 12.36
CA SER A 158 4.34 -11.96 13.56
C SER A 158 5.45 -10.97 13.21
N ARG A 159 6.36 -11.34 12.30
CA ARG A 159 7.42 -10.44 11.82
C ARG A 159 6.87 -9.17 11.17
N SER A 160 5.74 -9.26 10.47
CA SER A 160 5.10 -8.09 9.87
C SER A 160 4.46 -7.20 10.92
N LEU A 161 3.77 -7.78 11.91
CA LEU A 161 3.19 -7.04 13.03
C LEU A 161 4.26 -6.33 13.85
N ASP A 162 5.34 -7.01 14.19
CA ASP A 162 6.47 -6.42 14.93
C ASP A 162 7.10 -5.26 14.15
N ARG A 163 7.26 -5.42 12.83
CA ARG A 163 7.81 -4.36 11.97
C ARG A 163 6.89 -3.15 11.85
N LEU A 164 5.58 -3.36 11.88
CA LEU A 164 4.58 -2.29 11.84
C LEU A 164 4.39 -1.62 13.20
N ALA A 165 4.65 -2.32 14.30
CA ALA A 165 4.64 -1.76 15.64
C ALA A 165 5.96 -1.02 15.95
N GLU A 166 6.27 -0.78 17.22
CA GLU A 166 7.54 -0.17 17.65
C GLU A 166 8.77 -1.04 17.34
N GLY A 167 8.57 -2.35 17.09
CA GLY A 167 9.65 -3.30 16.86
C GLY A 167 10.47 -3.62 18.11
N TYR A 168 11.77 -3.83 17.93
CA TYR A 168 12.72 -4.19 18.99
C TYR A 168 13.90 -3.22 19.01
N ALA A 169 14.66 -3.17 20.11
CA ALA A 169 15.79 -2.23 20.27
C ALA A 169 16.81 -2.31 19.11
N ASP A 170 17.15 -3.53 18.66
CA ASP A 170 18.09 -3.75 17.56
C ASP A 170 17.44 -3.65 16.16
N TYR A 171 16.11 -3.59 16.11
CA TYR A 171 15.34 -3.55 14.87
C TYR A 171 14.06 -2.73 15.07
N PRO A 172 14.17 -1.38 15.11
CA PRO A 172 13.04 -0.50 15.37
C PRO A 172 12.02 -0.62 14.24
N GLY A 173 10.75 -0.76 14.63
CA GLY A 173 9.61 -0.80 13.71
C GLY A 173 9.15 0.59 13.32
N TYR A 174 8.09 0.66 12.52
CA TYR A 174 7.57 1.92 11.99
C TYR A 174 6.61 2.65 12.94
N GLY A 175 6.10 1.98 13.97
CA GLY A 175 5.17 2.56 14.93
C GLY A 175 3.79 2.89 14.34
N PHE A 176 3.36 2.20 13.29
CA PHE A 176 2.03 2.35 12.66
C PHE A 176 0.93 1.50 13.34
N LEU A 177 1.32 0.50 14.12
CA LEU A 177 0.38 -0.31 14.89
C LEU A 177 0.70 -0.27 16.37
N GLU A 178 -0.34 -0.33 17.19
CA GLU A 178 -0.26 -0.67 18.60
C GLU A 178 -0.66 -2.14 18.78
N LEU A 179 0.14 -2.90 19.54
CA LEU A 179 -0.11 -4.31 19.78
C LEU A 179 -0.60 -4.53 21.21
N HIS A 180 -1.89 -4.75 21.35
CA HIS A 180 -2.53 -4.95 22.64
C HIS A 180 -2.68 -6.44 22.96
N LYS A 181 -2.70 -6.79 24.25
CA LYS A 181 -3.00 -8.15 24.71
C LYS A 181 -4.47 -8.24 25.08
N LYS A 182 -5.16 -9.29 24.61
CA LYS A 182 -6.55 -9.52 24.99
C LYS A 182 -6.65 -9.75 26.51
N SER A 183 -7.57 -9.05 27.17
CA SER A 183 -7.74 -9.10 28.63
C SER A 183 -8.09 -10.51 29.13
N THR A 184 -8.90 -11.24 28.37
CA THR A 184 -9.35 -12.61 28.68
C THR A 184 -8.35 -13.69 28.30
N ASP A 185 -7.45 -13.43 27.33
CA ASP A 185 -6.36 -14.34 26.96
C ASP A 185 -5.11 -13.55 26.53
N ARG A 186 -4.14 -13.44 27.42
CA ARG A 186 -2.88 -12.71 27.20
C ARG A 186 -1.99 -13.31 26.10
N ARG A 187 -2.29 -14.51 25.61
CA ARG A 187 -1.57 -15.11 24.47
C ARG A 187 -1.99 -14.47 23.14
N VAL A 188 -3.18 -13.88 23.08
CA VAL A 188 -3.72 -13.25 21.89
C VAL A 188 -3.22 -11.82 21.77
N THR A 189 -2.58 -11.51 20.65
CA THR A 189 -2.18 -10.15 20.26
C THR A 189 -3.22 -9.55 19.31
N LEU A 190 -3.70 -8.37 19.65
CA LEU A 190 -4.70 -7.57 18.94
C LEU A 190 -4.01 -6.34 18.33
N PRO A 191 -3.85 -6.29 17.00
CA PRO A 191 -3.30 -5.11 16.34
C PRO A 191 -4.38 -4.03 16.18
N GLY A 192 -4.08 -2.82 16.67
CA GLY A 192 -4.84 -1.60 16.40
C GLY A 192 -3.98 -0.57 15.67
N LEU A 193 -4.60 0.37 14.96
CA LEU A 193 -3.85 1.49 14.38
C LEU A 193 -3.32 2.40 15.50
N SER A 194 -2.04 2.74 15.41
CA SER A 194 -1.51 3.88 16.17
C SER A 194 -1.95 5.18 15.51
N ASP A 195 -1.76 6.30 16.19
CA ASP A 195 -2.08 7.63 15.63
C ASP A 195 -1.24 7.92 14.36
N ALA A 196 0.03 7.50 14.35
CA ALA A 196 0.89 7.62 13.17
C ALA A 196 0.40 6.74 12.01
N GLY A 197 -0.04 5.52 12.30
CA GLY A 197 -0.63 4.63 11.30
C GLY A 197 -1.94 5.17 10.74
N ALA A 198 -2.83 5.64 11.61
CA ALA A 198 -4.12 6.21 11.22
C ALA A 198 -3.95 7.48 10.37
N ARG A 199 -2.99 8.35 10.73
CA ARG A 199 -2.62 9.52 9.93
C ARG A 199 -2.12 9.11 8.54
N LEU A 200 -1.18 8.18 8.46
CA LEU A 200 -0.65 7.71 7.18
C LEU A 200 -1.77 7.13 6.30
N MET A 201 -2.67 6.33 6.86
CA MET A 201 -3.80 5.77 6.11
C MET A 201 -4.79 6.85 5.65
N SER A 202 -5.05 7.86 6.49
CA SER A 202 -5.87 9.02 6.12
C SER A 202 -5.25 9.81 4.97
N ASP A 203 -3.95 10.12 5.03
CA ASP A 203 -3.25 10.84 3.98
C ASP A 203 -3.26 10.07 2.65
N ILE A 204 -3.04 8.75 2.70
CA ILE A 204 -3.13 7.86 1.54
C ILE A 204 -4.55 7.84 0.98
N ALA A 205 -5.57 7.68 1.83
CA ALA A 205 -6.97 7.64 1.40
C ALA A 205 -7.42 9.00 0.80
N ALA A 206 -7.03 10.10 1.43
CA ALA A 206 -7.28 11.45 0.94
C ALA A 206 -6.63 11.67 -0.42
N ARG A 207 -5.37 11.25 -0.59
CA ARG A 207 -4.66 11.34 -1.87
C ARG A 207 -5.33 10.49 -2.96
N LEU A 208 -5.71 9.25 -2.66
CA LEU A 208 -6.44 8.38 -3.60
C LEU A 208 -7.81 8.95 -3.99
N ARG A 209 -8.45 9.71 -3.10
CA ARG A 209 -9.77 10.32 -3.33
C ARG A 209 -9.71 11.77 -3.82
N GLU A 210 -8.51 12.31 -4.04
CA GLU A 210 -8.29 13.72 -4.42
C GLU A 210 -8.95 14.71 -3.45
N LYS A 211 -8.92 14.38 -2.16
CA LYS A 211 -9.45 15.20 -1.06
C LYS A 211 -8.30 15.71 -0.19
N PRO A 212 -8.49 16.81 0.56
CA PRO A 212 -7.57 17.17 1.62
C PRO A 212 -7.54 16.05 2.69
N PRO A 213 -6.41 15.86 3.40
CA PRO A 213 -6.36 15.00 4.57
C PRO A 213 -7.49 15.35 5.53
N GLY A 214 -8.29 14.35 5.89
CA GLY A 214 -9.33 14.50 6.90
C GLY A 214 -8.74 14.48 8.30
N VAL A 215 -9.43 15.10 9.26
CA VAL A 215 -9.15 14.88 10.68
C VAL A 215 -9.38 13.40 10.96
N VAL A 216 -8.37 12.73 11.49
CA VAL A 216 -8.52 11.35 11.96
C VAL A 216 -9.29 11.42 13.26
N GLN A 217 -10.44 10.75 13.29
CA GLN A 217 -11.26 10.59 14.48
C GLN A 217 -11.02 9.19 15.04
N LYS A 218 -10.59 9.10 16.29
CA LYS A 218 -10.39 7.82 16.99
C LYS A 218 -11.51 7.64 18.00
N PRO A 219 -12.29 6.55 17.95
CA PRO A 219 -13.34 6.33 18.93
C PRO A 219 -12.75 6.29 20.35
N LYS A 220 -13.37 6.99 21.29
CA LYS A 220 -12.97 6.97 22.69
C LYS A 220 -13.14 5.55 23.25
N PRO A 221 -12.22 5.07 24.13
CA PRO A 221 -12.37 3.76 24.76
C PRO A 221 -13.72 3.59 25.48
N ALA A 222 -14.22 4.63 26.15
CA ALA A 222 -15.51 4.60 26.84
C ALA A 222 -16.70 4.50 25.87
N SER A 223 -16.67 5.19 24.72
CA SER A 223 -17.71 5.10 23.70
C SER A 223 -17.67 3.72 23.02
N LEU A 224 -16.48 3.17 22.78
CA LEU A 224 -16.32 1.80 22.29
C LEU A 224 -16.93 0.78 23.23
N GLU A 225 -16.71 0.87 24.55
CA GLU A 225 -17.33 -0.05 25.52
C GLU A 225 -18.87 -0.04 25.49
N SER A 226 -19.47 1.03 24.98
CA SER A 226 -20.93 1.17 24.86
C SER A 226 -21.51 0.62 23.54
N ALA A 227 -20.67 0.42 22.52
CA ALA A 227 -21.08 -0.24 21.29
C ALA A 227 -21.44 -1.71 21.57
N ARG A 228 -22.39 -2.26 20.81
CA ARG A 228 -22.75 -3.69 20.90
C ARG A 228 -22.18 -4.48 19.72
N ALA A 229 -21.95 -3.79 18.60
CA ALA A 229 -21.38 -4.34 17.38
C ALA A 229 -20.51 -3.28 16.64
N PRO A 230 -19.55 -3.70 15.80
CA PRO A 230 -18.73 -2.82 14.95
C PRO A 230 -19.51 -1.81 14.11
N GLU A 231 -20.70 -2.20 13.65
CA GLU A 231 -21.54 -1.34 12.82
C GLU A 231 -22.04 -0.11 13.58
N ASP A 232 -22.19 -0.21 14.90
CA ASP A 232 -22.69 0.87 15.78
C ASP A 232 -21.71 2.06 15.84
N ILE A 233 -20.42 1.83 15.56
CA ILE A 233 -19.40 2.90 15.51
C ILE A 233 -19.70 3.90 14.39
N ARG A 234 -20.45 3.49 13.35
CA ARG A 234 -20.88 4.41 12.28
C ARG A 234 -21.92 5.42 12.74
N ASP A 235 -22.60 5.12 13.84
CA ASP A 235 -23.66 5.94 14.42
C ASP A 235 -23.17 6.78 15.60
N PHE A 236 -21.86 6.69 15.93
CA PHE A 236 -21.22 7.54 16.94
C PHE A 236 -21.29 9.02 16.53
N ASP A 237 -21.52 9.89 17.51
CA ASP A 237 -21.49 11.33 17.29
C ASP A 237 -20.06 11.89 17.42
N ASP A 238 -19.85 13.17 17.09
CA ASP A 238 -18.51 13.76 17.14
C ASP A 238 -17.89 13.75 18.57
N ASP A 239 -18.71 13.69 19.62
CA ASP A 239 -18.26 13.64 21.01
C ASP A 239 -17.78 12.25 21.43
N ASP A 240 -18.16 11.20 20.70
CA ASP A 240 -17.67 9.84 20.88
C ASP A 240 -16.25 9.62 20.35
N PHE A 241 -15.71 10.59 19.61
CA PHE A 241 -14.37 10.53 19.06
C PHE A 241 -13.42 11.48 19.76
N ASP A 242 -12.18 11.03 19.93
CA ASP A 242 -11.06 11.93 20.13
C ASP A 242 -10.68 12.52 18.78
N ASN A 243 -10.83 13.83 18.65
CA ASN A 243 -10.25 14.57 17.55
C ASN A 243 -8.75 14.49 17.70
N ILE A 244 -8.09 13.79 16.79
CA ILE A 244 -6.64 13.85 16.72
C ILE A 244 -6.27 15.18 16.02
N ASN A 245 -6.37 16.28 16.77
CA ASN A 245 -6.02 17.63 16.35
C ASN A 245 -4.50 17.73 16.25
N TRP A 246 -3.99 18.03 15.06
CA TRP A 246 -2.55 18.24 14.85
C TRP A 246 -2.29 19.64 14.26
N GLN A 247 -1.55 20.45 15.02
CA GLN A 247 -0.77 21.58 14.52
C GLN A 247 0.53 21.08 13.89
#